data_AF-A0A954Z5C7-F1
#
_entry.id   AF-A0A954Z5C7-F1
#
_cell.length_a   1.000
_cell.length_b   1.000
_cell.length_c   1.000
_cell.angle_alpha   90.00
_cell.angle_beta   90.00
_cell.angle_gamma   90.00
#
_symmetry.space_group_name_H-M   'P 1'
#
loop_
_entity.id
_entity.type
_entity.pdbx_description
1 polymer ?
#
loop_
_entity_poly.entity_id
_entity_poly.type
_entity_poly.pdbx_seq_one_letter_code
_entity_poly.pdbx_strand_id
1 'polypeptide(L)'
;GDPPAAMRYTEARMTAITTEMLEDIDKDTVDFVPNYDETTTEPTVLPAKFPNLLVNGSTGIAVGMATNLPPHNLGEICEGLLRLIEKPDTTLLEMLEIVPGPDFPTGAQICGRQGILDAYTRGRGSLRLRAKTHTEEMRGGRIRIVVDEIPYGILKNTITEKIAECVKDGRISEISDIRDESDRVNPVKLVIELKTSANEEVVMNKLFRHTPLQTTFSIINIALVGKQPKTMGIIELMTCYLDHRKDVITRRTRYLLQKARQRAHILEGLILALGDIDEIIELIKTSPDPKAARQRLMEKPLRLVEAKTIAKLLPESFVQRASGADQYLTGVQANAILAMQLQRLTGLEVEKLANEYGGLVDEIDGYVLILKEPARVLDIIAEDIRDLKDKYADKRRTEITGDVGEFSMEELIE
;
A
#
# COMPACT_ATOMS: atom_id res chain seq x y z
N GLY A 1 6.97 -8.96 -27.87
CA GLY A 1 7.83 -7.97 -27.21
C GLY A 1 7.93 -6.74 -28.08
N ASP A 2 6.81 -6.34 -28.68
CA ASP A 2 6.78 -5.18 -29.55
C ASP A 2 6.80 -3.93 -28.67
N PRO A 3 7.53 -2.87 -29.06
CA PRO A 3 7.56 -1.64 -28.28
C PRO A 3 6.17 -0.97 -28.29
N PRO A 4 5.83 -0.21 -27.23
CA PRO A 4 4.60 0.59 -27.24
C PRO A 4 4.64 1.64 -28.35
N ALA A 5 3.46 2.19 -28.67
CA ALA A 5 3.36 3.33 -29.58
C ALA A 5 4.06 4.57 -29.01
N ALA A 6 4.40 5.53 -29.89
CA ALA A 6 5.04 6.78 -29.47
C ALA A 6 4.16 7.58 -28.51
N MET A 7 4.79 8.31 -27.57
CA MET A 7 4.11 9.02 -26.47
C MET A 7 2.98 9.95 -26.90
N ARG A 8 3.04 10.51 -28.12
CA ARG A 8 1.99 11.38 -28.69
C ARG A 8 0.69 10.66 -29.06
N TYR A 9 0.68 9.33 -29.02
CA TYR A 9 -0.47 8.48 -29.33
C TYR A 9 -0.96 7.68 -28.12
N THR A 10 -0.29 7.81 -26.98
CA THR A 10 -0.59 7.06 -25.76
C THR A 10 -1.10 8.01 -24.69
N GLU A 11 -2.22 7.67 -24.09
CA GLU A 11 -2.77 8.37 -22.94
C GLU A 11 -2.60 7.50 -21.69
N ALA A 12 -2.35 8.13 -20.55
CA ALA A 12 -2.18 7.45 -19.27
C ALA A 12 -2.89 8.23 -18.15
N ARG A 13 -3.41 7.49 -17.17
CA ARG A 13 -3.97 8.03 -15.93
C ARG A 13 -3.71 7.08 -14.78
N MET A 14 -3.78 7.58 -13.56
CA MET A 14 -3.70 6.74 -12.36
C MET A 14 -4.86 5.75 -12.32
N THR A 15 -4.55 4.52 -11.91
CA THR A 15 -5.56 3.50 -11.60
C THR A 15 -6.08 3.70 -10.18
N ALA A 16 -7.22 3.10 -9.83
CA ALA A 16 -7.81 3.24 -8.50
C ALA A 16 -6.83 2.83 -7.38
N ILE A 17 -6.10 1.74 -7.56
CA ILE A 17 -5.12 1.25 -6.58
C ILE A 17 -3.91 2.19 -6.41
N THR A 18 -3.62 3.04 -7.41
CA THR A 18 -2.57 4.06 -7.32
C THR A 18 -2.91 5.12 -6.26
N THR A 19 -4.19 5.40 -6.04
CA THR A 19 -4.62 6.36 -5.02
C THR A 19 -4.25 5.89 -3.61
N GLU A 20 -4.32 4.58 -3.34
CA GLU A 20 -3.91 3.98 -2.06
C GLU A 20 -2.40 4.16 -1.79
N MET A 21 -1.59 4.40 -2.83
CA MET A 21 -0.16 4.68 -2.65
C MET A 21 0.11 6.12 -2.17
N LEU A 22 -0.79 7.06 -2.52
CA LEU A 22 -0.62 8.50 -2.33
C LEU A 22 -1.51 9.10 -1.25
N GLU A 23 -2.46 8.33 -0.71
CA GLU A 23 -3.37 8.78 0.33
C GLU A 23 -2.60 9.37 1.53
N ASP A 24 -3.10 10.48 2.06
CA ASP A 24 -2.54 11.24 3.18
C ASP A 24 -1.18 11.92 2.95
N ILE A 25 -0.65 11.94 1.73
CA ILE A 25 0.64 12.57 1.42
C ILE A 25 0.71 14.07 1.79
N ASP A 26 -0.43 14.75 1.85
CA ASP A 26 -0.57 16.17 2.21
C ASP A 26 -0.68 16.42 3.73
N LYS A 27 -0.61 15.37 4.55
CA LYS A 27 -0.77 15.41 6.02
C LYS A 27 0.53 15.20 6.78
N ASP A 28 1.65 15.65 6.20
CA ASP A 28 3.00 15.53 6.80
C ASP A 28 3.35 14.08 7.20
N THR A 29 2.97 13.12 6.37
CA THR A 29 3.16 11.69 6.63
C THR A 29 4.51 11.16 6.16
N VAL A 30 5.21 11.92 5.31
CA VAL A 30 6.50 11.55 4.73
C VAL A 30 7.38 12.79 4.58
N ASP A 31 8.69 12.60 4.56
CA ASP A 31 9.63 13.70 4.40
C ASP A 31 9.72 14.11 2.92
N PHE A 32 9.81 15.42 2.69
CA PHE A 32 10.03 16.02 1.38
C PHE A 32 11.43 16.60 1.28
N VAL A 33 12.05 16.47 0.11
CA VAL A 33 13.37 17.04 -0.21
C VAL A 33 13.25 17.96 -1.43
N PRO A 34 14.10 18.99 -1.56
CA PRO A 34 14.17 19.79 -2.77
C PRO A 34 14.50 18.92 -3.99
N ASN A 35 13.93 19.26 -5.15
CA ASN A 35 14.33 18.69 -6.43
C ASN A 35 15.73 19.20 -6.85
N TYR A 36 16.23 18.76 -8.01
CA TYR A 36 17.60 19.04 -8.46
C TYR A 36 17.96 20.54 -8.61
N ASP A 37 16.98 21.43 -8.82
CA ASP A 37 17.16 22.87 -8.94
C ASP A 37 16.52 23.68 -7.80
N GLU A 38 16.08 23.00 -6.73
CA GLU A 38 15.47 23.58 -5.52
C GLU A 38 14.21 24.43 -5.76
N THR A 39 13.56 24.31 -6.92
CA THR A 39 12.33 25.06 -7.23
C THR A 39 11.06 24.36 -6.74
N THR A 40 11.13 23.04 -6.56
CA THR A 40 10.01 22.21 -6.09
C THR A 40 10.50 21.21 -5.05
N THR A 41 9.58 20.48 -4.43
CA THR A 41 9.92 19.42 -3.48
C THR A 41 9.31 18.09 -3.91
N GLU A 42 9.97 17.00 -3.57
CA GLU A 42 9.52 15.64 -3.84
C GLU A 42 9.57 14.78 -2.57
N PRO A 43 8.63 13.83 -2.41
CA PRO A 43 8.62 12.94 -1.26
C PRO A 43 9.76 11.92 -1.33
N THR A 44 10.43 11.67 -0.20
CA THR A 44 11.50 10.67 -0.10
C THR A 44 10.99 9.22 -0.18
N VAL A 45 9.77 9.00 0.29
CA VAL A 45 9.00 7.75 0.23
C VAL A 45 7.51 8.09 0.11
N LEU A 46 6.67 7.15 -0.31
CA LEU A 46 5.23 7.34 -0.35
C LEU A 46 4.55 6.82 0.93
N PRO A 47 3.40 7.37 1.35
CA PRO A 47 2.62 6.84 2.47
C PRO A 47 2.25 5.36 2.28
N ALA A 48 2.01 4.95 1.03
CA ALA A 48 1.96 3.56 0.56
C ALA A 48 1.08 2.63 1.42
N LYS A 49 -0.24 2.86 1.43
CA LYS A 49 -1.19 1.94 2.05
C LYS A 49 -1.12 0.57 1.37
N PHE A 50 -0.92 0.50 0.05
CA PHE A 50 -0.73 -0.77 -0.66
C PHE A 50 0.71 -1.34 -0.49
N PRO A 51 0.90 -2.62 -0.11
CA PRO A 51 2.22 -3.24 0.10
C PRO A 51 2.94 -3.57 -1.23
N ASN A 52 3.28 -2.54 -1.99
CA ASN A 52 3.71 -2.64 -3.39
C ASN A 52 4.92 -3.55 -3.63
N LEU A 53 5.95 -3.47 -2.80
CA LEU A 53 7.18 -4.26 -2.97
C LEU A 53 6.91 -5.76 -2.82
N LEU A 54 6.01 -6.14 -1.90
CA LEU A 54 5.62 -7.53 -1.67
C LEU A 54 4.75 -8.05 -2.82
N VAL A 55 3.77 -7.26 -3.26
CA VAL A 55 2.78 -7.70 -4.25
C VAL A 55 3.33 -7.68 -5.67
N ASN A 56 3.98 -6.60 -6.09
CA ASN A 56 4.46 -6.45 -7.47
C ASN A 56 5.91 -6.91 -7.64
N GLY A 57 6.66 -7.07 -6.56
CA GLY A 57 8.08 -7.37 -6.62
C GLY A 57 8.91 -6.20 -7.17
N SER A 58 10.16 -6.48 -7.48
CA SER A 58 11.10 -5.51 -8.07
C SER A 58 12.31 -6.23 -8.63
N THR A 59 12.87 -5.70 -9.72
CA THR A 59 14.10 -6.22 -10.31
C THR A 59 15.07 -5.08 -10.59
N GLY A 60 16.36 -5.30 -10.36
CA GLY A 60 17.36 -4.26 -10.54
C GLY A 60 18.79 -4.75 -10.37
N ILE A 61 19.71 -4.13 -11.09
CA ILE A 61 21.15 -4.39 -10.99
C ILE A 61 21.84 -3.07 -10.67
N ALA A 62 22.61 -3.06 -9.59
CA ALA A 62 23.41 -1.93 -9.13
C ALA A 62 24.90 -2.32 -9.13
N VAL A 63 25.77 -1.39 -8.74
CA VAL A 63 27.21 -1.67 -8.63
C VAL A 63 27.44 -2.67 -7.48
N GLY A 64 27.82 -3.90 -7.83
CA GLY A 64 28.13 -4.97 -6.87
C GLY A 64 26.92 -5.66 -6.24
N MET A 65 25.70 -5.32 -6.63
CA MET A 65 24.47 -5.90 -6.07
C MET A 65 23.41 -6.12 -7.15
N ALA A 66 22.52 -7.08 -6.91
CA ALA A 66 21.34 -7.30 -7.73
C ALA A 66 20.15 -7.62 -6.83
N THR A 67 18.96 -7.25 -7.27
CA THR A 67 17.70 -7.54 -6.61
C THR A 67 16.73 -8.15 -7.61
N ASN A 68 15.97 -9.15 -7.16
CA ASN A 68 14.98 -9.85 -7.97
C ASN A 68 13.91 -10.44 -7.04
N LEU A 69 12.97 -9.59 -6.61
CA LEU A 69 11.83 -9.95 -5.79
C LEU A 69 10.69 -10.37 -6.72
N PRO A 70 10.12 -11.58 -6.54
CA PRO A 70 8.98 -12.01 -7.32
C PRO A 70 7.68 -11.34 -6.82
N PRO A 71 6.65 -11.28 -7.69
CA PRO A 71 5.31 -10.85 -7.28
C PRO A 71 4.61 -11.91 -6.39
N HIS A 72 3.62 -11.45 -5.62
CA HIS A 72 2.81 -12.27 -4.72
C HIS A 72 1.34 -11.92 -4.84
N ASN A 73 0.47 -12.84 -4.40
CA ASN A 73 -0.96 -12.60 -4.36
C ASN A 73 -1.30 -11.58 -3.27
N LEU A 74 -2.08 -10.55 -3.62
CA LEU A 74 -2.44 -9.48 -2.67
C LEU A 74 -3.23 -10.02 -1.47
N GLY A 75 -4.20 -10.92 -1.70
CA GLY A 75 -5.03 -11.46 -0.64
C GLY A 75 -4.22 -12.21 0.40
N GLU A 76 -3.24 -13.00 -0.04
CA GLU A 76 -2.33 -13.73 0.84
C GLU A 76 -1.38 -12.80 1.60
N ILE A 77 -0.82 -11.78 0.94
CA ILE A 77 0.02 -10.78 1.62
C ILE A 77 -0.79 -10.02 2.69
N CYS A 78 -2.03 -9.63 2.38
CA CYS A 78 -2.92 -9.00 3.36
C CYS A 78 -3.16 -9.91 4.58
N GLU A 79 -3.47 -11.19 4.36
CA GLU A 79 -3.65 -12.15 5.46
C GLU A 79 -2.36 -12.37 6.27
N GLY A 80 -1.20 -12.44 5.62
CA GLY A 80 0.10 -12.55 6.30
C GLY A 80 0.39 -11.33 7.17
N LEU A 81 0.10 -10.13 6.66
CA LEU A 81 0.25 -8.89 7.43
C LEU A 81 -0.71 -8.83 8.63
N LEU A 82 -1.98 -9.22 8.44
CA LEU A 82 -2.95 -9.31 9.54
C LEU A 82 -2.51 -10.31 10.60
N ARG A 83 -1.97 -11.46 10.19
CA ARG A 83 -1.41 -12.46 11.11
C ARG A 83 -0.24 -11.90 11.92
N LEU A 84 0.66 -11.12 11.32
CA LEU A 84 1.76 -10.48 12.06
C LEU A 84 1.29 -9.38 13.02
N ILE A 85 0.16 -8.73 12.74
CA ILE A 85 -0.46 -7.79 13.67
C ILE A 85 -1.04 -8.54 14.88
N GLU A 86 -1.73 -9.66 14.65
CA GLU A 86 -2.35 -10.47 15.71
C GLU A 86 -1.30 -11.24 16.54
N LYS A 87 -0.31 -11.83 15.88
CA LYS A 87 0.73 -12.69 16.45
C LYS A 87 2.11 -12.27 15.91
N PRO A 88 2.79 -11.30 16.55
CA PRO A 88 4.08 -10.78 16.07
C PRO A 88 5.22 -11.80 16.00
N ASP A 89 5.12 -12.89 16.76
CA ASP A 89 6.06 -14.02 16.79
C ASP A 89 5.67 -15.15 15.81
N THR A 90 4.84 -14.85 14.81
CA THR A 90 4.46 -15.81 13.76
C THR A 90 5.69 -16.44 13.14
N THR A 91 5.73 -17.77 13.15
CA THR A 91 6.84 -18.54 12.59
C THR A 91 6.78 -18.57 11.06
N LEU A 92 7.90 -18.89 10.40
CA LEU A 92 7.91 -19.04 8.94
C LEU A 92 6.97 -20.16 8.47
N LEU A 93 6.82 -21.25 9.23
CA LEU A 93 5.91 -22.34 8.89
C LEU A 93 4.45 -21.87 8.89
N GLU A 94 4.04 -21.15 9.94
CA GLU A 94 2.70 -20.54 9.99
C GLU A 94 2.50 -19.52 8.86
N MET A 95 3.54 -18.76 8.51
CA MET A 95 3.48 -17.82 7.39
C MET A 95 3.33 -18.52 6.04
N LEU A 96 3.99 -19.67 5.83
CA LEU A 96 3.91 -20.47 4.60
C LEU A 96 2.53 -21.11 4.38
N GLU A 97 1.74 -21.31 5.45
CA GLU A 97 0.35 -21.73 5.31
C GLU A 97 -0.54 -20.63 4.71
N ILE A 98 -0.18 -19.37 4.92
CA ILE A 98 -0.93 -18.20 4.45
C ILE A 98 -0.39 -17.69 3.11
N VAL A 99 0.94 -17.58 3.01
CA VAL A 99 1.68 -17.15 1.82
C VAL A 99 2.53 -18.33 1.33
N PRO A 100 1.93 -19.26 0.56
CA PRO A 100 2.60 -20.48 0.15
C PRO A 100 3.77 -20.26 -0.82
N GLY A 101 3.83 -19.10 -1.47
CA GLY A 101 4.90 -18.73 -2.39
C GLY A 101 4.56 -17.56 -3.29
N PRO A 102 5.42 -17.24 -4.27
CA PRO A 102 5.14 -16.24 -5.28
C PRO A 102 3.90 -16.52 -6.13
N ASP A 103 3.31 -15.47 -6.69
CA ASP A 103 2.19 -15.54 -7.63
C ASP A 103 2.49 -14.67 -8.85
N PHE A 104 2.78 -15.31 -9.97
CA PHE A 104 3.20 -14.64 -11.18
C PHE A 104 1.99 -14.25 -12.05
N PRO A 105 2.04 -13.07 -12.70
CA PRO A 105 0.93 -12.59 -13.51
C PRO A 105 0.62 -13.48 -14.72
N THR A 106 1.60 -14.28 -15.17
CA THR A 106 1.46 -15.26 -16.27
C THR A 106 0.99 -16.64 -15.82
N GLY A 107 0.73 -16.84 -14.52
CA GLY A 107 0.42 -18.15 -13.95
C GLY A 107 1.67 -19.02 -13.87
N ALA A 108 1.72 -20.06 -14.70
CA ALA A 108 2.71 -21.13 -14.71
C ALA A 108 2.68 -21.99 -13.44
N GLN A 109 3.63 -22.93 -13.38
CA GLN A 109 3.79 -23.86 -12.27
C GLN A 109 5.17 -23.70 -11.64
N ILE A 110 5.23 -23.52 -10.31
CA ILE A 110 6.46 -23.62 -9.53
C ILE A 110 6.68 -25.09 -9.18
N CYS A 111 7.85 -25.63 -9.55
CA CYS A 111 8.23 -27.02 -9.25
C CYS A 111 9.16 -27.07 -8.03
N GLY A 112 8.63 -27.54 -6.91
CA GLY A 112 9.35 -27.71 -5.64
C GLY A 112 9.25 -26.49 -4.72
N ARG A 113 9.32 -26.72 -3.40
CA ARG A 113 9.16 -25.69 -2.36
C ARG A 113 10.46 -25.20 -1.72
N GLN A 114 11.56 -25.94 -1.85
CA GLN A 114 12.83 -25.60 -1.19
C GLN A 114 13.32 -24.18 -1.53
N GLY A 115 13.23 -23.78 -2.80
CA GLY A 115 13.65 -22.44 -3.20
C GLY A 115 12.79 -21.31 -2.63
N ILE A 116 11.52 -21.59 -2.31
CA ILE A 116 10.62 -20.65 -1.63
C ILE A 116 11.06 -20.54 -0.17
N LEU A 117 11.27 -21.68 0.50
CA LEU A 117 11.71 -21.74 1.90
C LEU A 117 13.02 -20.96 2.08
N ASP A 118 14.04 -21.30 1.28
CA ASP A 118 15.32 -20.59 1.28
C ASP A 118 15.13 -19.07 1.10
N ALA A 119 14.33 -18.66 0.11
CA ALA A 119 14.09 -17.25 -0.14
C ALA A 119 13.38 -16.55 1.02
N TYR A 120 12.42 -17.22 1.65
CA TYR A 120 11.63 -16.63 2.72
C TYR A 120 12.36 -16.62 4.07
N THR A 121 13.29 -17.55 4.30
CA THR A 121 14.17 -17.57 5.48
C THR A 121 15.28 -16.53 5.36
N ARG A 122 16.09 -16.60 4.30
CA ARG A 122 17.36 -15.84 4.16
C ARG A 122 17.36 -14.77 3.07
N GLY A 123 16.25 -14.58 2.37
CA GLY A 123 16.12 -13.60 1.28
C GLY A 123 16.74 -14.03 -0.05
N ARG A 124 17.21 -15.28 -0.19
CA ARG A 124 17.78 -15.80 -1.44
C ARG A 124 17.31 -17.23 -1.69
N GLY A 125 16.86 -17.51 -2.91
CA GLY A 125 16.39 -18.83 -3.30
C GLY A 125 16.31 -18.98 -4.81
N SER A 126 16.03 -20.20 -5.27
CA SER A 126 15.97 -20.52 -6.70
C SER A 126 14.75 -21.38 -6.99
N LEU A 127 13.86 -20.87 -7.83
CA LEU A 127 12.62 -21.54 -8.21
C LEU A 127 12.73 -22.11 -9.61
N ARG A 128 12.19 -23.30 -9.84
CA ARG A 128 11.94 -23.79 -11.19
C ARG A 128 10.53 -23.41 -11.60
N LEU A 129 10.41 -22.62 -12.66
CA LEU A 129 9.12 -22.25 -13.26
C LEU A 129 8.91 -23.06 -14.53
N ARG A 130 7.76 -23.70 -14.64
CA ARG A 130 7.37 -24.57 -15.75
C ARG A 130 6.06 -24.08 -16.36
N ALA A 131 6.00 -24.10 -17.69
CA ALA A 131 4.79 -23.83 -18.46
C ALA A 131 3.66 -24.80 -18.09
N LYS A 132 2.41 -24.33 -18.12
CA LYS A 132 1.25 -25.23 -18.10
C LYS A 132 0.89 -25.63 -19.52
N THR A 133 0.65 -26.91 -19.68
CA THR A 133 0.37 -27.53 -20.97
C THR A 133 -0.68 -28.60 -20.83
N HIS A 134 -1.46 -28.81 -21.89
CA HIS A 134 -2.29 -29.99 -22.04
C HIS A 134 -2.10 -30.59 -23.43
N THR A 135 -2.64 -31.78 -23.63
CA THR A 135 -2.57 -32.49 -24.91
C THR A 135 -3.93 -32.73 -25.50
N GLU A 136 -3.97 -32.70 -26.83
CA GLU A 136 -5.17 -32.89 -27.61
C GLU A 136 -4.92 -33.88 -28.75
N GLU A 137 -5.90 -34.76 -28.98
CA GLU A 137 -5.89 -35.67 -30.12
C GLU A 137 -6.31 -34.95 -31.41
N MET A 138 -5.58 -35.22 -32.48
CA MET A 138 -5.86 -34.78 -33.84
C MET A 138 -6.40 -35.93 -34.68
N ARG A 139 -7.02 -35.58 -35.82
CA ARG A 139 -7.44 -36.56 -36.84
C ARG A 139 -6.26 -37.44 -37.27
N GLY A 140 -6.52 -38.74 -37.38
CA GLY A 140 -5.51 -39.72 -37.81
C GLY A 140 -4.55 -40.18 -36.69
N GLY A 141 -4.92 -39.99 -35.42
CA GLY A 141 -4.14 -40.48 -34.27
C GLY A 141 -2.87 -39.68 -33.99
N ARG A 142 -2.75 -38.47 -34.55
CA ARG A 142 -1.66 -37.54 -34.20
C ARG A 142 -2.02 -36.80 -32.92
N ILE A 143 -1.02 -36.42 -32.14
CA ILE A 143 -1.19 -35.67 -30.89
C ILE A 143 -0.58 -34.27 -31.07
N ARG A 144 -1.18 -33.27 -30.45
CA ARG A 144 -0.57 -31.94 -30.28
C ARG A 144 -0.48 -31.58 -28.80
N ILE A 145 0.61 -30.91 -28.46
CA ILE A 145 0.79 -30.27 -27.16
C ILE A 145 0.39 -28.81 -27.30
N VAL A 146 -0.47 -28.34 -26.41
CA VAL A 146 -0.89 -26.96 -26.31
C VAL A 146 -0.27 -26.35 -25.05
N VAL A 147 0.42 -25.22 -25.20
CA VAL A 147 0.95 -24.44 -24.09
C VAL A 147 -0.05 -23.34 -23.75
N ASP A 148 -0.60 -23.40 -22.54
CA ASP A 148 -1.64 -22.49 -22.03
C ASP A 148 -1.04 -21.33 -21.22
N GLU A 149 0.05 -21.58 -20.52
CA GLU A 149 0.73 -20.60 -19.68
C GLU A 149 2.25 -20.75 -19.82
N ILE A 150 2.99 -19.64 -19.83
CA ILE A 150 4.45 -19.63 -19.96
C ILE A 150 5.12 -19.06 -18.70
N PRO A 151 6.39 -19.43 -18.41
CA PRO A 151 7.11 -18.87 -17.29
C PRO A 151 7.25 -17.34 -17.36
N TYR A 152 7.27 -16.71 -16.19
CA TYR A 152 7.36 -15.25 -16.05
C TYR A 152 8.64 -14.69 -16.68
N GLY A 153 8.52 -13.55 -17.38
CA GLY A 153 9.64 -12.87 -18.04
C GLY A 153 10.10 -13.52 -19.36
N ILE A 154 9.45 -14.60 -19.81
CA ILE A 154 9.77 -15.26 -21.08
C ILE A 154 8.85 -14.77 -22.20
N LEU A 155 9.42 -14.51 -23.38
CA LEU A 155 8.67 -14.14 -24.57
C LEU A 155 8.27 -15.39 -25.36
N LYS A 156 7.04 -15.41 -25.91
CA LYS A 156 6.54 -16.48 -26.77
C LYS A 156 7.47 -16.77 -27.96
N ASN A 157 7.93 -15.72 -28.65
CA ASN A 157 8.82 -15.86 -29.82
C ASN A 157 10.13 -16.58 -29.44
N THR A 158 10.70 -16.27 -28.27
CA THR A 158 11.92 -16.93 -27.78
C THR A 158 11.69 -18.43 -27.55
N ILE A 159 10.51 -18.84 -27.08
CA ILE A 159 10.14 -20.25 -26.95
C ILE A 159 10.07 -20.90 -28.33
N THR A 160 9.33 -20.30 -29.27
CA THR A 160 9.14 -20.88 -30.61
C THR A 160 10.45 -20.99 -31.38
N GLU A 161 11.31 -19.97 -31.32
CA GLU A 161 12.64 -19.97 -31.92
C GLU A 161 13.52 -21.07 -31.33
N LYS A 162 13.52 -21.22 -30.00
CA LYS A 162 14.34 -22.25 -29.34
C LYS A 162 13.86 -23.66 -29.64
N ILE A 163 12.55 -23.87 -29.76
CA ILE A 163 11.98 -25.15 -30.19
C ILE A 163 12.43 -25.45 -31.62
N ALA A 164 12.29 -24.50 -32.55
CA ALA A 164 12.71 -24.68 -33.94
C ALA A 164 14.21 -25.00 -34.07
N GLU A 165 15.07 -24.34 -33.28
CA GLU A 165 16.49 -24.66 -33.17
C GLU A 165 16.72 -26.11 -32.70
N CYS A 166 16.01 -26.54 -31.65
CA CYS A 166 16.11 -27.90 -31.12
C CYS A 166 15.64 -28.98 -32.12
N VAL A 167 14.65 -28.67 -32.97
CA VAL A 167 14.20 -29.53 -34.06
C VAL A 167 15.27 -29.63 -35.13
N LYS A 168 15.83 -28.49 -35.56
CA LYS A 168 16.87 -28.40 -36.61
C LYS A 168 18.14 -29.16 -36.22
N ASP A 169 18.56 -29.07 -34.97
CA ASP A 169 19.75 -29.74 -34.46
C ASP A 169 19.51 -31.22 -34.08
N GLY A 170 18.30 -31.74 -34.29
CA GLY A 170 17.94 -33.12 -34.01
C GLY A 170 17.74 -33.47 -32.52
N ARG A 171 17.79 -32.49 -31.61
CA ARG A 171 17.55 -32.69 -30.17
C ARG A 171 16.10 -33.10 -29.88
N ILE A 172 15.15 -32.52 -30.62
CA ILE A 172 13.70 -32.82 -30.50
C ILE A 172 13.15 -33.06 -31.91
N SER A 173 13.56 -34.16 -32.53
CA SER A 173 13.17 -34.48 -33.92
C SER A 173 11.73 -34.98 -34.06
N GLU A 174 11.03 -35.23 -32.95
CA GLU A 174 9.68 -35.75 -32.89
C GLU A 174 8.59 -34.70 -33.21
N ILE A 175 8.94 -33.41 -33.18
CA ILE A 175 8.02 -32.32 -33.52
C ILE A 175 7.90 -32.19 -35.03
N SER A 176 6.67 -32.10 -35.53
CA SER A 176 6.39 -31.88 -36.95
C SER A 176 6.19 -30.41 -37.29
N ASP A 177 5.54 -29.64 -36.41
CA ASP A 177 5.23 -28.24 -36.64
C ASP A 177 5.04 -27.48 -35.32
N ILE A 178 5.23 -26.17 -35.33
CA ILE A 178 4.97 -25.28 -34.20
C ILE A 178 4.30 -23.99 -34.69
N ARG A 179 3.19 -23.62 -34.05
CA ARG A 179 2.40 -22.42 -34.39
C ARG A 179 2.00 -21.64 -33.16
N ASP A 180 2.01 -20.32 -33.26
CA ASP A 180 1.39 -19.44 -32.26
C ASP A 180 -0.07 -19.19 -32.68
N GLU A 181 -1.01 -19.81 -31.96
CA GLU A 181 -2.46 -19.63 -32.13
C GLU A 181 -3.05 -18.69 -31.05
N SER A 182 -2.20 -17.88 -30.41
CA SER A 182 -2.66 -16.93 -29.38
C SER A 182 -3.55 -15.85 -29.97
N ASP A 183 -4.56 -15.44 -29.21
CA ASP A 183 -5.49 -14.37 -29.56
C ASP A 183 -5.80 -13.49 -28.34
N ARG A 184 -6.84 -12.65 -28.42
CA ARG A 184 -7.24 -11.76 -27.33
C ARG A 184 -7.88 -12.50 -26.14
N VAL A 185 -8.46 -13.67 -26.39
CA VAL A 185 -9.16 -14.50 -25.39
C VAL A 185 -8.18 -15.48 -24.74
N ASN A 186 -7.25 -16.02 -25.52
CA ASN A 186 -6.19 -16.94 -25.14
C ASN A 186 -4.85 -16.23 -25.40
N PRO A 187 -4.33 -15.44 -24.45
CA PRO A 187 -3.11 -14.65 -24.64
C PRO A 187 -1.88 -15.50 -24.96
N VAL A 188 -1.91 -16.76 -24.54
CA VAL A 188 -0.90 -17.79 -24.80
C VAL A 188 -1.62 -19.03 -25.30
N LYS A 189 -1.33 -19.42 -26.54
CA LYS A 189 -1.73 -20.69 -27.13
C LYS A 189 -0.69 -21.15 -28.16
N LEU A 190 0.41 -21.71 -27.66
CA LEU A 190 1.44 -22.28 -28.55
C LEU A 190 1.10 -23.73 -28.84
N VAL A 191 0.91 -24.06 -30.11
CA VAL A 191 0.55 -25.40 -30.57
C VAL A 191 1.76 -26.08 -31.15
N ILE A 192 2.15 -27.22 -30.57
CA ILE A 192 3.27 -28.05 -30.98
C ILE A 192 2.71 -29.37 -31.50
N GLU A 193 2.74 -29.57 -32.82
CA GLU A 193 2.28 -30.82 -33.41
C GLU A 193 3.37 -31.88 -33.37
N LEU A 194 2.99 -33.11 -33.00
CA LEU A 194 3.89 -34.24 -32.97
C LEU A 194 3.77 -35.10 -34.23
N LYS A 195 4.87 -35.81 -34.55
CA LYS A 195 4.88 -36.89 -35.54
C LYS A 195 4.08 -38.09 -35.01
N THR A 196 3.49 -38.88 -35.92
CA THR A 196 2.52 -39.96 -35.60
C THR A 196 3.02 -41.03 -34.62
N SER A 197 4.34 -41.22 -34.48
CA SER A 197 4.95 -42.21 -33.59
C SER A 197 5.64 -41.62 -32.36
N ALA A 198 5.45 -40.33 -32.09
CA ALA A 198 6.11 -39.65 -30.97
C ALA A 198 5.46 -40.04 -29.63
N ASN A 199 6.29 -40.32 -28.62
CA ASN A 199 5.82 -40.47 -27.25
C ASN A 199 5.73 -39.07 -26.60
N GLU A 200 4.52 -38.69 -26.21
CA GLU A 200 4.20 -37.38 -25.62
C GLU A 200 5.07 -37.04 -24.39
N GLU A 201 5.17 -37.95 -23.43
CA GLU A 201 5.93 -37.72 -22.18
C GLU A 201 7.42 -37.50 -22.48
N VAL A 202 7.98 -38.24 -23.42
CA VAL A 202 9.38 -38.07 -23.84
C VAL A 202 9.59 -36.69 -24.49
N VAL A 203 8.67 -36.27 -25.37
CA VAL A 203 8.77 -34.96 -26.01
C VAL A 203 8.61 -33.84 -24.98
N MET A 204 7.66 -33.94 -24.06
CA MET A 204 7.47 -32.97 -22.98
C MET A 204 8.71 -32.83 -22.10
N ASN A 205 9.32 -33.94 -21.70
CA ASN A 205 10.57 -33.93 -20.92
C ASN A 205 11.72 -33.25 -21.68
N LYS A 206 11.84 -33.51 -22.99
CA LYS A 206 12.84 -32.84 -23.84
C LYS A 206 12.54 -31.34 -23.97
N LEU A 207 11.28 -30.96 -24.17
CA LEU A 207 10.84 -29.57 -24.24
C LEU A 207 11.23 -28.81 -22.95
N PHE A 208 10.90 -29.35 -21.78
CA PHE A 208 11.29 -28.73 -20.50
C PHE A 208 12.80 -28.67 -20.29
N ARG A 209 13.55 -29.67 -20.78
CA ARG A 209 15.01 -29.70 -20.60
C ARG A 209 15.77 -28.73 -21.52
N HIS A 210 15.27 -28.51 -22.73
CA HIS A 210 16.03 -27.84 -23.79
C HIS A 210 15.45 -26.48 -24.22
N THR A 211 14.30 -26.09 -23.70
CA THR A 211 13.60 -24.87 -24.09
C THR A 211 13.19 -24.03 -22.87
N PRO A 212 12.88 -22.74 -23.05
CA PRO A 212 12.43 -21.87 -21.97
C PRO A 212 11.03 -22.21 -21.41
N LEU A 213 10.38 -23.29 -21.88
CA LEU A 213 9.16 -23.81 -21.26
C LEU A 213 9.39 -24.26 -19.80
N GLN A 214 10.64 -24.50 -19.42
CA GLN A 214 11.04 -24.55 -18.02
C GLN A 214 12.27 -23.66 -17.82
N THR A 215 12.23 -22.80 -16.82
CA THR A 215 13.32 -21.88 -16.50
C THR A 215 13.55 -21.82 -15.00
N THR A 216 14.65 -21.16 -14.61
CA THR A 216 14.97 -20.89 -13.22
C THR A 216 14.73 -19.42 -12.92
N PHE A 217 13.97 -19.12 -11.87
CA PHE A 217 13.82 -17.78 -11.32
C PHE A 217 14.63 -17.66 -10.03
N SER A 218 15.67 -16.83 -10.03
CA SER A 218 16.52 -16.60 -8.85
C SER A 218 15.97 -15.47 -7.99
N ILE A 219 15.47 -15.79 -6.80
CA ILE A 219 14.97 -14.80 -5.85
C ILE A 219 16.15 -14.16 -5.12
N ILE A 220 16.19 -12.82 -5.10
CA ILE A 220 17.17 -12.03 -4.36
C ILE A 220 16.44 -10.84 -3.72
N ASN A 221 16.02 -11.02 -2.47
CA ASN A 221 15.25 -10.04 -1.70
C ASN A 221 16.17 -9.00 -1.06
N ILE A 222 16.71 -8.11 -1.89
CA ILE A 222 17.52 -6.97 -1.43
C ILE A 222 16.72 -5.68 -1.63
N ALA A 223 16.51 -4.94 -0.54
CA ALA A 223 15.88 -3.63 -0.57
C ALA A 223 16.63 -2.65 0.34
N LEU A 224 16.34 -1.35 0.19
CA LEU A 224 16.92 -0.32 1.04
C LEU A 224 16.09 -0.15 2.32
N VAL A 225 16.72 -0.36 3.47
CA VAL A 225 16.15 -0.04 4.79
C VAL A 225 17.04 1.03 5.40
N GLY A 226 16.49 2.22 5.70
CA GLY A 226 17.28 3.34 6.20
C GLY A 226 18.42 3.76 5.25
N LYS A 227 18.17 3.71 3.93
CA LYS A 227 19.15 3.98 2.85
C LYS A 227 20.30 2.96 2.75
N GLN A 228 20.24 1.84 3.46
CA GLN A 228 21.23 0.77 3.38
C GLN A 228 20.63 -0.51 2.76
N PRO A 229 21.36 -1.18 1.85
CA PRO A 229 20.87 -2.44 1.28
C PRO A 229 20.88 -3.55 2.32
N LYS A 230 19.72 -4.19 2.53
CA LYS A 230 19.57 -5.35 3.41
C LYS A 230 18.98 -6.52 2.64
N THR A 231 19.55 -7.71 2.80
CA THR A 231 18.92 -8.96 2.34
C THR A 231 17.94 -9.42 3.40
N MET A 232 16.69 -9.68 3.02
CA MET A 232 15.61 -9.93 3.98
C MET A 232 14.74 -11.13 3.63
N GLY A 233 14.34 -11.87 4.65
CA GLY A 233 13.28 -12.88 4.55
C GLY A 233 11.89 -12.25 4.40
N ILE A 234 10.86 -13.09 4.17
CA ILE A 234 9.50 -12.59 3.91
C ILE A 234 8.88 -11.88 5.12
N ILE A 235 9.09 -12.43 6.33
CA ILE A 235 8.59 -11.83 7.58
C ILE A 235 9.26 -10.48 7.83
N GLU A 236 10.58 -10.38 7.62
CA GLU A 236 11.30 -9.12 7.76
C GLU A 236 10.77 -8.04 6.80
N LEU A 237 10.52 -8.39 5.53
CA LEU A 237 9.95 -7.48 4.54
C LEU A 237 8.55 -6.98 4.97
N MET A 238 7.70 -7.87 5.45
CA MET A 238 6.37 -7.54 5.97
C MET A 238 6.45 -6.63 7.20
N THR A 239 7.35 -6.92 8.13
CA THR A 239 7.59 -6.10 9.31
C THR A 239 8.06 -4.69 8.93
N CYS A 240 8.98 -4.56 7.96
CA CYS A 240 9.39 -3.25 7.46
C CYS A 240 8.21 -2.43 6.89
N TYR A 241 7.29 -3.09 6.17
CA TYR A 241 6.08 -2.43 5.69
C TYR A 241 5.17 -2.00 6.84
N LEU A 242 4.94 -2.87 7.84
CA LEU A 242 4.12 -2.53 9.01
C LEU A 242 4.72 -1.38 9.82
N ASP A 243 6.05 -1.35 9.98
CA ASP A 243 6.75 -0.28 10.70
C ASP A 243 6.65 1.05 9.96
N HIS A 244 6.77 1.05 8.63
CA HIS A 244 6.50 2.23 7.81
C HIS A 244 5.06 2.72 7.99
N ARG A 245 4.08 1.81 7.96
CA ARG A 245 2.67 2.17 8.17
C ARG A 245 2.43 2.74 9.58
N LYS A 246 3.06 2.19 10.62
CA LYS A 246 2.97 2.75 11.98
C LYS A 246 3.46 4.19 12.03
N ASP A 247 4.59 4.50 11.40
CA ASP A 247 5.12 5.86 11.34
C ASP A 247 4.16 6.80 10.60
N VAL A 248 3.69 6.41 9.41
CA VAL A 248 2.74 7.17 8.60
C VAL A 248 1.46 7.49 9.38
N ILE A 249 0.83 6.49 10.01
CA ILE A 249 -0.40 6.67 10.79
C ILE A 249 -0.14 7.57 12.01
N THR A 250 1.01 7.41 12.66
CA THR A 250 1.37 8.24 13.82
C THR A 250 1.57 9.70 13.40
N ARG A 251 2.30 9.97 12.32
CA ARG A 251 2.52 11.32 11.77
C ARG A 251 1.21 11.97 11.33
N ARG A 252 0.38 11.24 10.57
CA ARG A 252 -0.97 11.67 10.18
C ARG A 252 -1.80 12.08 11.39
N THR A 253 -1.80 11.26 12.43
CA THR A 253 -2.58 11.50 13.65
C THR A 253 -2.09 12.76 14.38
N ARG A 254 -0.77 12.99 14.45
CA ARG A 254 -0.20 14.23 15.02
C ARG A 254 -0.60 15.46 14.20
N TYR A 255 -0.54 15.37 12.87
CA TYR A 255 -0.96 16.45 11.98
C TYR A 255 -2.44 16.81 12.18
N LEU A 256 -3.32 15.81 12.18
CA LEU A 256 -4.75 16.00 12.40
C LEU A 256 -5.04 16.56 13.79
N LEU A 257 -4.39 16.04 14.83
CA LEU A 257 -4.48 16.57 16.19
C LEU A 257 -4.08 18.04 16.28
N GLN A 258 -2.97 18.42 15.65
CA GLN A 258 -2.51 19.81 15.65
C GLN A 258 -3.52 20.71 14.93
N LYS A 259 -4.03 20.30 13.78
CA LYS A 259 -5.03 21.05 13.01
C LYS A 259 -6.34 21.20 13.78
N ALA A 260 -6.82 20.13 14.40
CA ALA A 260 -8.02 20.13 15.23
C ALA A 260 -7.85 21.06 16.44
N ARG A 261 -6.72 20.99 17.16
CA ARG A 261 -6.41 21.90 18.28
C ARG A 261 -6.36 23.36 17.86
N GLN A 262 -5.72 23.67 16.73
CA GLN A 262 -5.67 25.04 16.21
C GLN A 262 -7.07 25.57 15.88
N ARG A 263 -7.92 24.73 15.29
CA ARG A 263 -9.31 25.10 14.98
C ARG A 263 -10.15 25.27 16.24
N ALA A 264 -10.08 24.32 17.18
CA ALA A 264 -10.76 24.39 18.46
C ALA A 264 -10.36 25.65 19.24
N HIS A 265 -9.07 26.01 19.24
CA HIS A 265 -8.57 27.24 19.86
C HIS A 265 -9.21 28.49 19.28
N ILE A 266 -9.40 28.56 17.96
CA ILE A 266 -10.08 29.69 17.32
C ILE A 266 -11.57 29.73 17.70
N LEU A 267 -12.25 28.59 17.65
CA LEU A 267 -13.67 28.49 17.98
C LEU A 267 -13.94 28.89 19.43
N GLU A 268 -13.08 28.48 20.36
CA GLU A 268 -13.16 28.86 21.77
C GLU A 268 -13.20 30.40 21.93
N GLY A 269 -12.30 31.12 21.24
CA GLY A 269 -12.27 32.58 21.30
C GLY A 269 -13.54 33.22 20.71
N LEU A 270 -14.06 32.66 19.61
CA LEU A 270 -15.30 33.13 19.00
C LEU A 270 -16.51 32.90 19.91
N ILE A 271 -16.61 31.72 20.54
CA ILE A 271 -17.68 31.37 21.46
C ILE A 271 -17.66 32.30 22.69
N LEU A 272 -16.49 32.56 23.26
CA LEU A 272 -16.34 33.51 24.37
C LEU A 272 -16.74 34.93 23.96
N ALA A 273 -16.30 35.40 22.80
CA ALA A 273 -16.64 36.73 22.31
C ALA A 273 -18.14 36.91 22.00
N LEU A 274 -18.82 35.84 21.58
CA LEU A 274 -20.27 35.86 21.34
C LEU A 274 -21.08 35.96 22.64
N GLY A 275 -20.54 35.51 23.78
CA GLY A 275 -21.16 35.66 25.09
C GLY A 275 -21.32 37.11 25.53
N ASP A 276 -20.33 37.95 25.20
CA ASP A 276 -20.27 39.38 25.56
C ASP A 276 -20.26 40.29 24.33
N ILE A 277 -21.04 39.94 23.29
CA ILE A 277 -20.89 40.53 21.95
C ILE A 277 -21.09 42.06 21.93
N ASP A 278 -22.02 42.59 22.72
CA ASP A 278 -22.29 44.03 22.77
C ASP A 278 -21.07 44.81 23.28
N GLU A 279 -20.41 44.30 24.34
CA GLU A 279 -19.19 44.89 24.89
C GLU A 279 -18.01 44.75 23.93
N ILE A 280 -17.92 43.62 23.21
CA ILE A 280 -16.91 43.41 22.17
C ILE A 280 -17.08 44.42 21.03
N ILE A 281 -18.31 44.65 20.56
CA ILE A 281 -18.61 45.63 19.50
C ILE A 281 -18.27 47.04 19.98
N GLU A 282 -18.64 47.42 21.20
CA GLU A 282 -18.31 48.72 21.76
C GLU A 282 -16.80 48.94 21.90
N LEU A 283 -16.06 47.94 22.39
CA LEU A 283 -14.61 47.98 22.49
C LEU A 283 -13.97 48.19 21.11
N ILE A 284 -14.44 47.48 20.08
CA ILE A 284 -13.95 47.63 18.71
C ILE A 284 -14.27 49.02 18.16
N LYS A 285 -15.51 49.51 18.33
CA LYS A 285 -15.94 50.83 17.83
C LYS A 285 -15.21 52.00 18.47
N THR A 286 -14.84 51.87 19.75
CA THR A 286 -14.11 52.90 20.50
C THR A 286 -12.59 52.79 20.35
N SER A 287 -12.10 51.81 19.60
CA SER A 287 -10.66 51.66 19.32
C SER A 287 -10.26 52.48 18.09
N PRO A 288 -9.11 53.18 18.12
CA PRO A 288 -8.71 54.08 17.04
C PRO A 288 -8.31 53.34 15.76
N ASP A 289 -7.79 52.12 15.87
CA ASP A 289 -7.34 51.30 14.76
C ASP A 289 -7.43 49.79 15.08
N PRO A 290 -7.30 48.89 14.08
CA PRO A 290 -7.39 47.45 14.30
C PRO A 290 -6.33 46.87 15.23
N LYS A 291 -5.13 47.47 15.29
CA LYS A 291 -4.04 47.00 16.17
C LYS A 291 -4.36 47.31 17.63
N ALA A 292 -4.87 48.50 17.91
CA ALA A 292 -5.36 48.90 19.22
C ALA A 292 -6.57 48.05 19.65
N ALA A 293 -7.52 47.81 18.74
CA ALA A 293 -8.66 46.93 19.01
C ALA A 293 -8.21 45.52 19.39
N ARG A 294 -7.28 44.94 18.62
CA ARG A 294 -6.69 43.62 18.92
C ARG A 294 -6.06 43.56 20.30
N GLN A 295 -5.25 44.56 20.67
CA GLN A 295 -4.60 44.60 21.98
C GLN A 295 -5.63 44.67 23.11
N ARG A 296 -6.64 45.55 22.96
CA ARG A 296 -7.72 45.69 23.94
C ARG A 296 -8.58 44.44 24.07
N LEU A 297 -8.83 43.72 22.98
CA LEU A 297 -9.53 42.42 23.02
C LEU A 297 -8.74 41.37 23.81
N MET A 298 -7.41 41.35 23.67
CA MET A 298 -6.55 40.41 24.41
C MET A 298 -6.49 40.71 25.91
N GLU A 299 -6.61 41.99 26.29
CA GLU A 299 -6.57 42.44 27.70
C GLU A 299 -7.93 42.33 28.39
N LYS A 300 -9.03 42.25 27.64
CA LYS A 300 -10.38 42.14 28.19
C LYS A 300 -10.59 40.75 28.82
N PRO A 301 -10.95 40.66 30.12
CA PRO A 301 -11.40 39.40 30.68
C PRO A 301 -12.76 39.03 30.08
N LEU A 302 -12.88 37.78 29.65
CA LEU A 302 -14.12 37.20 29.13
C LEU A 302 -14.55 36.03 30.00
N ARG A 303 -15.86 35.83 30.10
CA ARG A 303 -16.44 34.63 30.72
C ARG A 303 -17.53 34.08 29.82
N LEU A 304 -17.75 32.77 29.92
CA LEU A 304 -18.92 32.19 29.29
C LEU A 304 -20.16 32.62 30.08
N VAL A 305 -20.85 33.66 29.61
CA VAL A 305 -22.12 34.12 30.21
C VAL A 305 -23.25 33.22 29.73
N GLU A 306 -23.98 32.61 30.67
CA GLU A 306 -24.93 31.52 30.47
C GLU A 306 -26.02 31.77 29.40
N ALA A 307 -25.71 31.54 28.13
CA ALA A 307 -26.72 31.04 27.22
C ALA A 307 -26.95 29.56 27.57
N LYS A 308 -27.89 29.28 28.49
CA LYS A 308 -28.27 27.91 28.94
C LYS A 308 -28.52 26.92 27.78
N THR A 309 -28.80 27.44 26.58
CA THR A 309 -28.98 26.68 25.34
C THR A 309 -27.65 26.19 24.77
N ILE A 310 -26.61 27.03 24.73
CA ILE A 310 -25.31 26.71 24.10
C ILE A 310 -24.42 25.90 25.05
N ALA A 311 -24.51 26.14 26.36
CA ALA A 311 -23.74 25.38 27.35
C ALA A 311 -24.00 23.86 27.29
N LYS A 312 -25.17 23.43 26.81
CA LYS A 312 -25.50 22.00 26.59
C LYS A 312 -24.81 21.37 25.38
N LEU A 313 -24.37 22.19 24.43
CA LEU A 313 -23.70 21.77 23.20
C LEU A 313 -22.17 21.80 23.34
N LEU A 314 -21.67 22.37 24.44
CA LEU A 314 -20.25 22.54 24.71
C LEU A 314 -19.73 21.43 25.64
N PRO A 315 -18.47 21.02 25.49
CA PRO A 315 -17.81 20.11 26.43
C PRO A 315 -17.85 20.64 27.87
N GLU A 316 -18.16 19.76 28.83
CA GLU A 316 -18.31 20.13 30.23
C GLU A 316 -17.03 20.76 30.81
N SER A 317 -15.87 20.23 30.45
CA SER A 317 -14.56 20.75 30.86
C SER A 317 -14.33 22.19 30.39
N PHE A 318 -14.79 22.53 29.19
CA PHE A 318 -14.73 23.88 28.66
C PHE A 318 -15.67 24.80 29.43
N VAL A 319 -16.94 24.41 29.61
CA VAL A 319 -17.95 25.20 30.33
C VAL A 319 -17.50 25.52 31.76
N GLN A 320 -17.02 24.52 32.50
CA GLN A 320 -16.53 24.70 33.87
C GLN A 320 -15.36 25.68 33.94
N ARG A 321 -14.36 25.52 33.06
CA ARG A 321 -13.20 26.43 32.99
C ARG A 321 -13.59 27.85 32.61
N ALA A 322 -14.35 28.00 31.54
CA ALA A 322 -14.70 29.29 30.94
C ALA A 322 -15.71 30.09 31.76
N SER A 323 -16.53 29.43 32.58
CA SER A 323 -17.48 30.09 33.49
C SER A 323 -16.87 30.39 34.86
N GLY A 324 -15.91 29.58 35.31
CA GLY A 324 -15.33 29.64 36.66
C GLY A 324 -14.24 30.68 36.85
N ALA A 325 -13.58 31.15 35.79
CA ALA A 325 -12.49 32.12 35.87
C ALA A 325 -12.41 33.01 34.61
N ASP A 326 -11.80 34.18 34.75
CA ASP A 326 -11.54 35.09 33.63
C ASP A 326 -10.67 34.40 32.57
N GLN A 327 -11.13 34.43 31.33
CA GLN A 327 -10.39 33.96 30.16
C GLN A 327 -9.84 35.15 29.38
N TYR A 328 -8.65 35.00 28.82
CA TYR A 328 -8.00 36.01 27.99
C TYR A 328 -7.73 35.47 26.60
N LEU A 329 -7.94 36.31 25.58
CA LEU A 329 -7.80 35.91 24.19
C LEU A 329 -6.33 35.92 23.76
N THR A 330 -5.93 34.93 22.96
CA THR A 330 -4.66 35.01 22.25
C THR A 330 -4.78 35.94 21.05
N GLY A 331 -3.63 36.40 20.55
CA GLY A 331 -3.59 37.26 19.36
C GLY A 331 -4.23 36.64 18.11
N VAL A 332 -4.26 35.31 17.99
CA VAL A 332 -4.92 34.60 16.88
C VAL A 332 -6.44 34.62 17.06
N GLN A 333 -6.94 34.40 18.28
CA GLN A 333 -8.36 34.50 18.60
C GLN A 333 -8.89 35.93 18.40
N ALA A 334 -8.17 36.93 18.90
CA ALA A 334 -8.53 38.34 18.71
C ALA A 334 -8.61 38.72 17.22
N ASN A 335 -7.66 38.25 16.40
CA ASN A 335 -7.70 38.44 14.95
C ASN A 335 -8.93 37.75 14.31
N ALA A 336 -9.27 36.54 14.75
CA ALA A 336 -10.44 35.83 14.24
C ALA A 336 -11.75 36.55 14.58
N ILE A 337 -11.86 37.15 15.77
CA ILE A 337 -13.00 37.98 16.18
C ILE A 337 -13.09 39.24 15.33
N LEU A 338 -11.98 39.94 15.09
CA LEU A 338 -11.96 41.13 14.22
C LEU A 338 -12.31 40.81 12.76
N ALA A 339 -12.03 39.59 12.30
CA ALA A 339 -12.39 39.11 10.97
C ALA A 339 -13.81 38.51 10.90
N MET A 340 -14.54 38.45 12.02
CA MET A 340 -15.87 37.86 12.08
C MET A 340 -16.89 38.69 11.28
N GLN A 341 -17.75 38.01 10.52
CA GLN A 341 -18.83 38.63 9.77
C GLN A 341 -20.10 38.72 10.61
N LEU A 342 -20.88 39.80 10.48
CA LEU A 342 -22.11 40.03 11.25
C LEU A 342 -23.14 38.89 11.17
N GLN A 343 -23.18 38.14 10.07
CA GLN A 343 -24.06 36.97 9.93
C GLN A 343 -23.80 35.85 10.96
N ARG A 344 -22.59 35.79 11.53
CA ARG A 344 -22.21 34.83 12.58
C ARG A 344 -22.89 35.08 13.92
N LEU A 345 -23.54 36.24 14.09
CA LEU A 345 -24.27 36.61 15.30
C LEU A 345 -25.66 35.97 15.39
N THR A 346 -26.13 35.31 14.33
CA THR A 346 -27.42 34.61 14.36
C THR A 346 -27.35 33.38 15.27
N GLY A 347 -28.42 33.09 16.02
CA GLY A 347 -28.43 31.96 16.97
C GLY A 347 -28.04 30.62 16.34
N LEU A 348 -28.49 30.37 15.10
CA LEU A 348 -28.13 29.17 14.35
C LEU A 348 -26.62 29.06 14.08
N GLU A 349 -25.94 30.16 13.77
CA GLU A 349 -24.49 30.15 13.54
C GLU A 349 -23.72 29.93 14.85
N VAL A 350 -24.22 30.45 15.98
CA VAL A 350 -23.62 30.20 17.29
C VAL A 350 -23.76 28.72 17.69
N GLU A 351 -24.93 28.12 17.47
CA GLU A 351 -25.13 26.68 17.70
C GLU A 351 -24.20 25.83 16.82
N LYS A 352 -24.01 26.19 15.55
CA LYS A 352 -23.05 25.50 14.66
C LYS A 352 -21.63 25.59 15.18
N LEU A 353 -21.18 26.75 15.67
CA LEU A 353 -19.83 26.91 16.24
C LEU A 353 -19.64 26.05 17.49
N ALA A 354 -20.66 25.99 18.36
CA ALA A 354 -20.62 25.16 19.56
C ALA A 354 -20.57 23.67 19.22
N ASN A 355 -21.40 23.20 18.28
CA ASN A 355 -21.38 21.82 17.80
C ASN A 355 -20.05 21.46 17.11
N GLU A 356 -19.51 22.38 16.29
CA GLU A 356 -18.20 22.19 15.65
C GLU A 356 -17.09 22.08 16.71
N TYR A 357 -17.13 22.91 17.76
CA TYR A 357 -16.18 22.83 18.86
C TYR A 357 -16.30 21.51 19.63
N GLY A 358 -17.51 21.09 19.97
CA GLY A 358 -17.76 19.81 20.64
C GLY A 358 -17.21 18.62 19.84
N GLY A 359 -17.54 18.55 18.55
CA GLY A 359 -17.02 17.49 17.67
C GLY A 359 -15.50 17.51 17.54
N LEU A 360 -14.88 18.69 17.48
CA LEU A 360 -13.41 18.79 17.47
C LEU A 360 -12.77 18.35 18.78
N VAL A 361 -13.41 18.56 19.93
CA VAL A 361 -12.91 18.04 21.20
C VAL A 361 -12.96 16.51 21.22
N ASP A 362 -14.05 15.92 20.74
CA ASP A 362 -14.16 14.45 20.59
C ASP A 362 -13.09 13.90 19.64
N GLU A 363 -12.84 14.57 18.51
CA GLU A 363 -11.76 14.21 17.59
C GLU A 363 -10.38 14.33 18.25
N ILE A 364 -10.12 15.41 18.97
CA ILE A 364 -8.85 15.65 19.69
C ILE A 364 -8.61 14.52 20.69
N ASP A 365 -9.62 14.15 21.47
CA ASP A 365 -9.53 13.07 22.45
C ASP A 365 -9.27 11.72 21.75
N GLY A 366 -9.94 11.47 20.62
CA GLY A 366 -9.68 10.31 19.77
C GLY A 366 -8.24 10.25 19.27
N TYR A 367 -7.72 11.34 18.71
CA TYR A 367 -6.33 11.40 18.24
C TYR A 367 -5.31 11.25 19.37
N VAL A 368 -5.56 11.87 20.53
CA VAL A 368 -4.71 11.71 21.73
C VAL A 368 -4.68 10.25 22.17
N LEU A 369 -5.82 9.57 22.14
CA LEU A 369 -5.92 8.16 22.49
C LEU A 369 -5.13 7.27 21.51
N ILE A 370 -5.26 7.51 20.20
CA ILE A 370 -4.47 6.80 19.17
C ILE A 370 -2.97 6.98 19.41
N LEU A 371 -2.51 8.20 19.71
CA LEU A 371 -1.08 8.46 19.95
C LEU A 371 -0.57 7.87 21.27
N LYS A 372 -1.47 7.61 22.24
CA LYS A 372 -1.12 7.05 23.54
C LYS A 372 -1.10 5.51 23.52
N GLU A 373 -1.93 4.89 22.69
CA GLU A 373 -2.13 3.44 22.65
C GLU A 373 -1.64 2.85 21.31
N PRO A 374 -0.43 2.24 21.27
CA PRO A 374 0.11 1.66 20.03
C PRO A 374 -0.79 0.61 19.37
N ALA A 375 -1.61 -0.09 20.16
CA ALA A 375 -2.58 -1.06 19.65
C ALA A 375 -3.60 -0.41 18.70
N ARG A 376 -4.03 0.83 18.95
CA ARG A 376 -4.98 1.53 18.08
C ARG A 376 -4.39 1.87 16.72
N VAL A 377 -3.09 2.16 16.66
CA VAL A 377 -2.39 2.35 15.39
C VAL A 377 -2.42 1.05 14.59
N LEU A 378 -2.19 -0.09 15.24
CA LEU A 378 -2.29 -1.41 14.61
C LEU A 378 -3.72 -1.73 14.15
N ASP A 379 -4.75 -1.36 14.92
CA ASP A 379 -6.15 -1.56 14.53
C ASP A 379 -6.49 -0.79 13.25
N ILE A 380 -6.05 0.47 13.14
CA ILE A 380 -6.21 1.28 11.94
C ILE A 380 -5.49 0.65 10.74
N ILE A 381 -4.27 0.15 10.95
CA ILE A 381 -3.51 -0.54 9.88
C ILE A 381 -4.22 -1.83 9.47
N ALA A 382 -4.79 -2.57 10.42
CA ALA A 382 -5.53 -3.79 10.13
C ALA A 382 -6.82 -3.51 9.34
N GLU A 383 -7.56 -2.45 9.69
CA GLU A 383 -8.71 -1.97 8.89
C GLU A 383 -8.27 -1.58 7.47
N ASP A 384 -7.18 -0.80 7.34
CA ASP A 384 -6.60 -0.44 6.05
C ASP A 384 -6.29 -1.67 5.18
N ILE A 385 -5.71 -2.72 5.77
CA ILE A 385 -5.35 -3.96 5.09
C ILE A 385 -6.58 -4.77 4.68
N ARG A 386 -7.61 -4.85 5.54
CA ARG A 386 -8.88 -5.52 5.22
C ARG A 386 -9.59 -4.82 4.07
N ASP A 387 -9.67 -3.50 4.10
CA ASP A 387 -10.24 -2.70 3.02
C ASP A 387 -9.52 -2.94 1.68
N LEU A 388 -8.19 -3.01 1.69
CA LEU A 388 -7.41 -3.31 0.49
C LEU A 388 -7.72 -4.71 -0.05
N LYS A 389 -7.78 -5.70 0.83
CA LYS A 389 -8.12 -7.08 0.47
C LYS A 389 -9.50 -7.15 -0.16
N ASP A 390 -10.51 -6.56 0.49
CA ASP A 390 -11.90 -6.60 0.02
C ASP A 390 -12.09 -5.90 -1.32
N LYS A 391 -11.35 -4.82 -1.58
CA LYS A 391 -11.43 -4.07 -2.84
C LYS A 391 -10.67 -4.70 -3.99
N TYR A 392 -9.49 -5.30 -3.72
CA TYR A 392 -8.52 -5.58 -4.78
C TYR A 392 -7.96 -7.01 -4.81
N ALA A 393 -8.26 -7.87 -3.83
CA ALA A 393 -7.74 -9.24 -3.85
C ALA A 393 -8.30 -10.04 -5.03
N ASP A 394 -7.43 -10.84 -5.65
CA ASP A 394 -7.77 -11.75 -6.72
C ASP A 394 -7.35 -13.19 -6.40
N LYS A 395 -7.79 -14.13 -7.23
CA LYS A 395 -7.43 -15.55 -7.08
C LYS A 395 -5.98 -15.75 -7.53
N ARG A 396 -5.25 -16.56 -6.75
CA ARG A 396 -3.94 -17.07 -7.13
C ARG A 396 -3.95 -17.68 -8.54
N ARG A 397 -2.91 -17.37 -9.32
CA ARG A 397 -2.75 -17.83 -10.71
C ARG A 397 -1.73 -18.94 -10.80
N THR A 398 -0.59 -18.76 -10.13
CA THR A 398 0.52 -19.71 -10.14
C THR A 398 0.22 -20.92 -9.26
N GLU A 399 0.41 -22.10 -9.84
CA GLU A 399 0.31 -23.37 -9.14
C GLU A 399 1.66 -23.76 -8.54
N ILE A 400 1.67 -24.32 -7.32
CA ILE A 400 2.88 -24.79 -6.65
C ILE A 400 2.78 -26.31 -6.48
N THR A 401 3.69 -27.05 -7.10
CA THR A 401 3.72 -28.53 -7.02
C THR A 401 4.99 -29.05 -6.37
N GLY A 402 4.92 -30.29 -5.89
CA GLY A 402 5.98 -30.96 -5.14
C GLY A 402 5.65 -31.05 -3.66
N ASP A 403 5.92 -32.21 -3.08
CA ASP A 403 5.72 -32.44 -1.65
C ASP A 403 6.66 -31.56 -0.82
N VAL A 404 6.14 -31.20 0.34
CA VAL A 404 6.94 -30.81 1.51
C VAL A 404 7.68 -32.07 1.96
N GLY A 405 8.70 -32.46 1.21
CA GLY A 405 9.49 -33.65 1.51
C GLY A 405 10.19 -33.48 2.86
N GLU A 406 9.67 -34.17 3.87
CA GLU A 406 10.30 -34.46 5.16
C GLU A 406 11.03 -33.29 5.81
N PHE A 407 10.28 -32.36 6.42
CA PHE A 407 10.87 -31.50 7.44
C PHE A 407 11.38 -32.37 8.59
N SER A 408 12.70 -32.43 8.81
CA SER A 408 13.20 -32.59 10.16
C SER A 408 13.11 -31.22 10.83
N MET A 409 12.54 -31.15 12.03
CA MET A 409 12.52 -29.93 12.85
C MET A 409 13.93 -29.35 13.09
N GLU A 410 14.98 -30.12 12.84
CA GLU A 410 16.37 -29.76 13.11
C GLU A 410 16.94 -28.77 12.07
N GLU A 411 16.44 -28.76 10.83
CA GLU A 411 16.92 -27.81 9.80
C GLU A 411 16.33 -26.40 9.93
N LEU A 412 15.32 -26.20 10.79
CA LEU A 412 14.60 -24.93 10.97
C LEU A 412 14.98 -24.17 12.26
N ILE A 413 15.90 -24.71 13.08
CA ILE A 413 16.25 -24.18 14.42
C ILE A 413 17.60 -23.43 14.45
N GLU A 414 18.30 -23.21 13.33
CA GLU A 414 19.52 -22.37 13.30
C GLU A 414 19.28 -20.89 12.94
#